data_AF-A0A4Y7IHV6-F1
#
_entry.id   AF-A0A4Y7IHV6-F1
#
_cell.length_a   1.000
_cell.length_b   1.000
_cell.length_c   1.000
_cell.angle_alpha   90.00
_cell.angle_beta   90.00
_cell.angle_gamma   90.00
#
_symmetry.space_group_name_H-M   'P 1'
#
loop_
_entity.id
_entity.type
_entity.pdbx_description
1 polymer ?
#
loop_
_entity_poly.entity_id
_entity_poly.type
_entity_poly.pdbx_seq_one_letter_code
_entity_poly.pdbx_strand_id
1 'polypeptide(L)'
;MVETGIKMGVAYSTILLKKVSPSNNGVNKEVRQVNSLIEDALQGSDIQLLPLTHLSEFRADAHPAIWLGKKDAVAVWGQDCMHWCLPGLPDTWVDILSALIHYNLGSG
;
A
#
# COMPACT_ATOMS: atom_id res chain seq x y z
N MET A 1 2.57 26.85 22.73
CA MET A 1 3.37 25.62 22.62
C MET A 1 2.96 24.99 21.30
N VAL A 2 3.78 25.12 20.26
CA VAL A 2 3.46 24.64 18.90
C VAL A 2 3.68 23.13 18.89
N GLU A 3 2.65 22.34 18.61
CA GLU A 3 2.79 20.90 18.39
C GLU A 3 3.53 20.64 17.07
N THR A 4 4.85 20.55 17.10
CA THR A 4 5.69 20.15 15.95
C THR A 4 5.74 18.62 15.82
N GLY A 5 4.60 17.95 15.91
CA GLY A 5 4.51 16.50 15.72
C GLY A 5 4.39 16.17 14.24
N ILE A 6 5.30 15.36 13.70
CA ILE A 6 5.16 14.79 12.36
C ILE A 6 3.87 13.97 12.33
N LYS A 7 2.87 14.44 11.60
CA LYS A 7 1.63 13.70 11.36
C LYS A 7 1.87 12.83 10.13
N MET A 8 2.05 11.53 10.31
CA MET A 8 2.16 10.61 9.17
C MET A 8 0.78 10.03 8.84
N GLY A 9 0.35 10.20 7.59
CA GLY A 9 -0.84 9.55 7.05
C GLY A 9 -0.44 8.36 6.20
N VAL A 10 -0.85 7.15 6.57
CA VAL A 10 -0.73 5.98 5.69
C VAL A 10 -1.97 5.89 4.83
N ALA A 11 -1.82 6.22 3.54
CA ALA A 11 -2.87 6.02 2.55
C ALA A 11 -2.93 4.53 2.15
N TYR A 12 -3.84 3.78 2.78
CA TYR A 12 -4.21 2.45 2.31
C TYR A 12 -5.11 2.62 1.08
N SER A 13 -4.53 2.70 -0.11
CA SER A 13 -5.33 2.50 -1.32
C SER A 13 -5.66 1.01 -1.42
N THR A 14 -6.82 0.61 -0.91
CA THR A 14 -7.40 -0.72 -1.13
C THR A 14 -7.81 -0.83 -2.59
N ILE A 15 -6.90 -1.22 -3.48
CA ILE A 15 -7.25 -1.48 -4.88
C ILE A 15 -6.67 -2.80 -5.35
N LEU A 16 -7.62 -3.62 -5.80
CA LEU A 16 -7.53 -4.81 -6.64
C LEU A 16 -6.27 -4.85 -7.53
N LEU A 17 -5.19 -5.41 -7.00
CA LEU A 17 -4.03 -5.77 -7.82
C LEU A 17 -4.37 -7.03 -8.62
N LYS A 18 -5.16 -6.85 -9.68
CA LYS A 18 -5.23 -7.83 -10.77
C LYS A 18 -3.80 -7.99 -11.30
N LYS A 19 -3.30 -9.24 -11.28
CA LYS A 19 -2.00 -9.68 -11.81
C LYS A 19 -1.45 -8.74 -12.89
N VAL A 20 -0.25 -8.21 -12.67
CA VAL A 20 0.53 -7.51 -13.68
C VAL A 20 0.64 -8.39 -14.92
N SER A 21 -0.06 -8.00 -15.99
CA SER A 21 0.10 -8.55 -17.33
C SER A 21 0.78 -7.48 -18.19
N PRO A 22 1.89 -7.79 -18.90
CA PRO A 22 2.64 -6.80 -19.69
C PRO A 22 1.85 -6.12 -20.82
N SER A 23 0.64 -6.62 -21.13
CA SER A 23 -0.18 -6.18 -22.26
C SER A 23 -1.13 -5.01 -21.96
N ASN A 24 -1.34 -4.62 -20.70
CA ASN A 24 -2.38 -3.64 -20.36
C ASN A 24 -1.77 -2.30 -19.91
N ASN A 25 -1.87 -1.29 -20.79
CA ASN A 25 -1.47 0.12 -20.61
C ASN A 25 -2.23 0.86 -19.49
N GLY A 26 -2.65 0.19 -18.42
CA GLY A 26 -3.34 0.84 -17.32
C GLY A 26 -3.91 -0.12 -16.27
N VAL A 27 -3.07 -0.90 -15.59
CA VAL A 27 -3.47 -1.42 -14.26
C VAL A 27 -3.45 -0.23 -13.28
N ASN A 28 -4.38 -0.17 -12.33
CA ASN A 28 -4.42 0.80 -11.21
C ASN A 28 -4.61 2.29 -11.58
N LYS A 29 -5.30 2.61 -12.68
CA LYS A 29 -5.61 4.00 -13.05
C LYS A 29 -6.37 4.74 -11.94
N GLU A 30 -7.33 4.07 -11.31
CA GLU A 30 -8.11 4.62 -10.19
C GLU A 30 -7.22 4.89 -8.98
N VAL A 31 -6.26 4.00 -8.67
CA VAL A 31 -5.28 4.24 -7.60
C VAL A 31 -4.48 5.50 -7.85
N ARG A 32 -3.96 5.66 -9.07
CA ARG A 32 -3.16 6.83 -9.41
C ARG A 32 -3.98 8.12 -9.30
N GLN A 33 -5.25 8.06 -9.67
CA GLN A 33 -6.17 9.18 -9.50
C GLN A 33 -6.40 9.50 -8.01
N VAL A 34 -6.66 8.49 -7.18
CA VAL A 34 -6.83 8.68 -5.73
C VAL A 34 -5.55 9.19 -5.09
N ASN A 35 -4.38 8.67 -5.47
CA ASN A 35 -3.09 9.15 -4.96
C ASN A 35 -2.86 10.62 -5.31
N SER A 36 -3.17 11.04 -6.54
CA SER A 36 -3.10 12.45 -6.93
C SER A 36 -4.01 13.32 -6.06
N LEU A 37 -5.24 12.87 -5.76
CA LEU A 37 -6.16 13.60 -4.89
C LEU A 37 -5.66 13.68 -3.44
N ILE A 38 -4.99 12.63 -2.96
CA ILE A 38 -4.37 12.62 -1.62
C ILE A 38 -3.20 13.60 -1.59
N GLU A 39 -2.32 13.56 -2.59
CA GLU A 39 -1.21 14.51 -2.72
C GLU A 39 -1.71 15.96 -2.72
N ASP A 40 -2.76 16.25 -3.50
CA ASP A 40 -3.40 17.56 -3.56
C ASP A 40 -4.00 17.97 -2.20
N ALA A 41 -4.70 17.05 -1.52
CA ALA A 41 -5.31 17.33 -0.22
C ALA A 41 -4.29 17.56 0.90
N LEU A 42 -3.06 17.04 0.75
CA LEU A 42 -1.98 17.22 1.71
C LEU A 42 -1.10 18.44 1.41
N GLN A 43 -1.32 19.15 0.29
CA GLN A 43 -0.58 20.37 -0.03
C GLN A 43 -0.71 21.41 1.08
N GLY A 44 0.42 21.91 1.57
CA GLY A 44 0.46 22.91 2.65
C GLY A 44 0.25 22.34 4.06
N SER A 45 0.17 21.01 4.22
CA SER A 45 0.17 20.35 5.52
C SER A 45 1.58 19.92 5.95
N ASP A 46 1.78 19.72 7.25
CA ASP A 46 3.00 19.11 7.81
C ASP A 46 3.01 17.57 7.70
N ILE A 47 2.12 17.00 6.88
CA ILE A 47 1.98 15.55 6.70
C ILE A 47 2.94 15.08 5.62
N GLN A 48 3.85 14.17 5.97
CA GLN A 48 4.71 13.51 5.00
C GLN A 48 4.01 12.28 4.42
N LEU A 49 3.83 12.26 3.11
CA LEU A 49 3.26 11.14 2.38
C LEU A 49 4.31 10.04 2.16
N LEU A 50 3.92 8.79 2.44
CA LEU A 50 4.73 7.61 2.13
C LEU A 50 4.15 6.85 0.93
N PRO A 51 4.69 7.02 -0.30
CA PRO A 51 4.12 6.43 -1.51
C PRO A 51 4.51 4.94 -1.64
N LEU A 52 3.69 4.05 -1.10
CA LEU A 52 3.92 2.58 -1.15
C LEU A 52 3.25 1.90 -2.36
N THR A 53 2.39 2.61 -3.08
CA THR A 53 1.59 2.05 -4.17
C THR A 53 2.46 1.35 -5.21
N HIS A 54 3.41 2.05 -5.81
CA HIS A 54 4.17 1.50 -6.93
C HIS A 54 4.96 0.24 -6.55
N LEU A 55 5.60 0.25 -5.37
CA LEU A 55 6.30 -0.92 -4.84
C LEU A 55 5.34 -2.10 -4.62
N SER A 56 4.15 -1.82 -4.10
CA SER A 56 3.14 -2.84 -3.79
C SER A 56 2.54 -3.49 -5.05
N GLU A 57 2.48 -2.77 -6.18
CA GLU A 57 1.97 -3.29 -7.46
C GLU A 57 2.75 -4.51 -7.97
N PHE A 58 4.04 -4.61 -7.63
CA PHE A 58 4.89 -5.72 -8.03
C PHE A 58 4.69 -6.99 -7.19
N ARG A 59 3.91 -6.91 -6.11
CA ARG A 59 3.82 -7.98 -5.10
C ARG A 59 2.50 -8.73 -5.11
N ALA A 60 1.95 -9.00 -6.30
CA ALA A 60 0.73 -9.80 -6.46
C ALA A 60 0.85 -11.23 -5.88
N ASP A 61 2.07 -11.72 -5.63
CA ASP A 61 2.38 -12.97 -4.96
C ASP A 61 2.11 -12.96 -3.45
N ALA A 62 2.04 -11.79 -2.82
CA ALA A 62 1.88 -11.64 -1.38
C ALA A 62 0.41 -11.71 -0.92
N HIS A 63 -0.53 -11.96 -1.83
CA HIS A 63 -1.95 -12.12 -1.50
C HIS A 63 -2.29 -13.56 -1.03
N PRO A 64 -3.33 -13.73 -0.20
CA PRO A 64 -3.83 -15.05 0.18
C PRO A 64 -4.36 -15.82 -1.03
N ALA A 65 -3.54 -16.71 -1.60
CA ALA A 65 -3.88 -17.45 -2.81
C ALA A 65 -5.11 -18.36 -2.63
N ILE A 66 -5.25 -19.05 -1.49
CA ILE A 66 -6.40 -19.92 -1.19
C ILE A 66 -6.51 -20.03 0.33
N TRP A 67 -7.63 -19.60 0.90
CA TRP A 67 -7.92 -19.83 2.32
C TRP A 67 -7.98 -21.35 2.62
N LEU A 68 -7.05 -21.82 3.46
CA LEU A 68 -7.24 -22.97 4.36
C LEU A 68 -7.86 -24.24 3.75
N GLY A 69 -7.35 -24.72 2.61
CA GLY A 69 -7.65 -26.09 2.14
C GLY A 69 -9.04 -26.33 1.56
N LYS A 70 -9.89 -25.31 1.38
CA LYS A 70 -11.15 -25.43 0.62
C LYS A 70 -10.92 -25.01 -0.83
N LYS A 71 -10.63 -25.99 -1.69
CA LYS A 71 -10.49 -25.79 -3.14
C LYS A 71 -11.71 -25.09 -3.77
N ASP A 72 -12.89 -25.29 -3.20
CA ASP A 72 -14.15 -24.73 -3.71
C ASP A 72 -14.42 -23.29 -3.25
N ALA A 73 -13.70 -22.79 -2.23
CA ALA A 73 -13.94 -21.45 -1.69
C ALA A 73 -13.67 -20.36 -2.75
N VAL A 74 -12.71 -20.60 -3.63
CA VAL A 74 -12.39 -19.68 -4.74
C VAL A 74 -13.52 -19.61 -5.76
N ALA A 75 -14.18 -20.74 -6.03
CA ALA A 75 -15.29 -20.79 -6.97
C ALA A 75 -16.55 -20.11 -6.42
N VAL A 76 -16.73 -20.09 -5.09
CA VAL A 76 -17.89 -19.50 -4.42
C VAL A 76 -17.67 -18.02 -4.07
N TRP A 77 -16.48 -17.66 -3.57
CA TRP A 77 -16.20 -16.35 -2.98
C TRP A 77 -15.16 -15.53 -3.76
N GLY A 78 -14.54 -16.10 -4.79
CA GLY A 78 -13.43 -15.47 -5.51
C GLY A 78 -12.10 -15.57 -4.79
N GLN A 79 -11.06 -15.00 -5.41
CA GLN A 79 -9.72 -14.85 -4.82
C GLN A 79 -9.68 -13.59 -3.97
N ASP A 80 -9.03 -13.67 -2.81
CA ASP A 80 -8.74 -12.50 -1.98
C ASP A 80 -7.54 -11.75 -2.56
N CYS A 81 -7.82 -10.66 -3.28
CA CYS A 81 -6.81 -9.77 -3.86
C CYS A 81 -6.71 -8.43 -3.11
N MET A 82 -7.28 -8.34 -1.90
CA MET A 82 -7.31 -7.09 -1.12
C MET A 82 -6.44 -7.19 0.13
N HIS A 83 -6.32 -8.38 0.71
CA HIS A 83 -5.50 -8.60 1.89
C HIS A 83 -4.11 -9.10 1.52
N TRP A 84 -3.20 -8.98 2.48
CA TRP A 84 -1.82 -9.45 2.37
C TRP A 84 -1.57 -10.54 3.39
N CYS A 85 -0.82 -11.58 3.01
CA CYS A 85 -0.35 -12.59 3.95
C CYS A 85 0.67 -11.99 4.93
N LEU A 86 0.71 -12.55 6.14
CA LEU A 86 1.75 -12.30 7.14
C LEU A 86 2.51 -13.61 7.44
N PRO A 87 3.86 -13.58 7.49
CA PRO A 87 4.72 -12.44 7.13
C PRO A 87 4.61 -12.12 5.63
N GLY A 88 4.78 -10.86 5.24
CA GLY A 88 4.60 -10.43 3.85
C GLY A 88 4.75 -8.93 3.59
N LEU A 89 4.01 -8.43 2.59
CA LEU A 89 4.15 -7.05 2.10
C LEU A 89 4.00 -5.96 3.18
N PRO A 90 3.07 -6.08 4.16
CA PRO A 90 2.93 -5.10 5.22
C PRO A 90 4.19 -4.96 6.10
N ASP A 91 4.98 -6.02 6.26
CA ASP A 91 6.22 -5.95 7.04
C ASP A 91 7.24 -5.03 6.35
N THR A 92 7.34 -5.09 5.02
CA THR A 92 8.19 -4.18 4.24
C THR A 92 7.78 -2.72 4.40
N TRP A 93 6.47 -2.44 4.51
CA TRP A 93 5.98 -1.08 4.74
C TRP A 93 6.41 -0.56 6.11
N VAL A 94 6.35 -1.41 7.14
CA VAL A 94 6.80 -1.10 8.50
C VAL A 94 8.31 -0.86 8.52
N ASP A 95 9.10 -1.65 7.82
CA ASP A 95 10.56 -1.47 7.73
C ASP A 95 10.93 -0.13 7.08
N ILE A 96 10.29 0.21 5.96
CA ILE A 96 10.49 1.50 5.27
C ILE A 96 10.11 2.67 6.20
N LEU A 97 8.96 2.56 6.88
CA LEU A 97 8.50 3.57 7.81
C LEU A 97 9.48 3.76 8.98
N SER A 98 9.93 2.66 9.58
CA SER A 98 10.91 2.67 10.67
C SER A 98 12.20 3.36 10.21
N ALA A 99 12.73 3.02 9.04
CA ALA A 99 13.92 3.65 8.48
C ALA A 99 13.74 5.17 8.28
N LEU A 100 12.58 5.61 7.80
CA LEU A 100 12.27 7.05 7.65
C LEU A 100 12.19 7.77 8.98
N ILE A 101 11.56 7.18 10.00
CA ILE A 101 11.52 7.76 11.34
C ILE A 101 12.95 7.90 11.89
N HIS A 102 13.75 6.84 11.80
CA HIS A 102 15.14 6.87 12.28
C HIS A 102 16.00 7.89 11.54
N TYR A 103 15.85 7.98 10.22
CA TYR A 103 16.55 8.99 9.42
C TYR A 103 16.19 10.41 9.85
N ASN A 104 14.90 10.70 10.03
CA ASN A 104 14.44 12.03 10.42
C ASN A 104 14.80 12.40 11.87
N LEU A 105 14.83 11.43 12.80
CA LEU A 105 15.26 11.66 14.19
C LEU A 105 16.79 11.74 14.35
N GLY A 106 17.56 11.10 13.48
CA GLY A 106 19.04 11.14 13.50
C GLY A 106 19.66 12.31 12.73
N SER A 107 18.87 13.07 11.98
CA SER A 107 19.31 14.23 11.19
C SER A 107 19.08 15.58 11.89
N GLY A 108 18.79 15.56 13.20
CA GLY A 108 18.56 16.74 14.05
C GLY A 108 19.73 17.05 14.98
#